data_AF-A0A820WA22-F1
#
_entry.id   AF-A0A820WA22-F1
#
_cell.length_a   1.000
_cell.length_b   1.000
_cell.length_c   1.000
_cell.angle_alpha   90.00
_cell.angle_beta   90.00
_cell.angle_gamma   90.00
#
_symmetry.space_group_name_H-M   'P 1'
#
loop_
_entity.id
_entity.type
_entity.pdbx_description
1 polymer ?
#
loop_
_entity_poly.entity_id
_entity_poly.type
_entity_poly.pdbx_seq_one_letter_code
_entity_poly.pdbx_strand_id
1 'polypeptide(L)'
;MFKLRTHFSIIHFQGNKQDYVICDSCKSIISYKAAAGTGGMQKYVDSCRKISNLLDEPNETKITKYFNSTKNKSNCIPLKLKNKITNALTEFIVLDSRPFEIVNGSDFINLIECVLGAGRTLLESSTVSACDLIADSRTISRHVDRIYEERKS
;
A
#
# COMPACT_ATOMS: atom_id res chain seq x y z
N MET A 1 22.58 -8.11 21.17
CA MET A 1 22.73 -6.86 20.38
C MET A 1 23.46 -5.85 21.25
N PHE A 2 24.70 -5.50 20.91
CA PHE A 2 25.50 -4.57 21.70
C PHE A 2 25.27 -3.13 21.19
N LYS A 3 24.89 -2.21 22.09
CA LYS A 3 24.61 -0.80 21.76
C LYS A 3 25.90 0.01 21.81
N LEU A 4 26.20 0.72 20.73
CA LEU A 4 27.41 1.56 20.64
C LEU A 4 27.14 3.01 21.10
N ARG A 5 25.89 3.48 20.92
CA ARG A 5 25.26 4.68 21.50
C ARG A 5 23.74 4.45 21.52
N THR A 6 22.98 5.30 22.22
CA THR A 6 21.51 5.18 22.41
C THR A 6 20.65 5.09 21.15
N HIS A 7 21.22 5.31 19.95
CA HIS A 7 20.51 5.36 18.67
C HIS A 7 21.03 4.38 17.60
N PHE A 8 22.05 3.57 17.91
CA PHE A 8 22.65 2.66 16.93
C PHE A 8 22.98 1.28 17.50
N SER A 9 22.70 0.28 16.68
CA SER A 9 22.95 -1.12 16.97
C SER A 9 24.01 -1.71 16.03
N ILE A 10 24.94 -2.49 16.57
CA ILE A 10 26.04 -3.10 15.81
C ILE A 10 25.55 -4.35 15.07
N ILE A 11 25.86 -4.45 13.78
CA ILE A 11 25.56 -5.63 12.98
C ILE A 11 26.58 -6.73 13.26
N HIS A 12 26.08 -7.94 13.51
CA HIS A 12 26.89 -9.15 13.59
C HIS A 12 26.46 -10.09 12.47
N PHE A 13 27.43 -10.62 11.72
CA PHE A 13 27.20 -11.64 10.72
C PHE A 13 28.03 -12.87 11.10
N GLN A 14 27.35 -14.02 11.28
CA GLN A 14 27.97 -15.27 11.73
C GLN A 14 28.81 -15.11 13.01
N GLY A 15 28.32 -14.31 13.97
CA GLY A 15 29.02 -14.04 15.23
C GLY A 15 30.14 -12.99 15.13
N ASN A 16 30.54 -12.57 13.93
CA ASN A 16 31.58 -11.58 13.72
C ASN A 16 30.98 -10.17 13.64
N LYS A 17 31.53 -9.25 14.44
CA LYS A 17 31.21 -7.83 14.40
C LYS A 17 31.60 -7.25 13.03
N GLN A 18 30.65 -6.56 12.41
CA GLN A 18 30.86 -5.91 11.12
C GLN A 18 31.17 -4.42 11.30
N ASP A 19 31.82 -3.82 10.30
CA ASP A 19 32.07 -2.37 10.22
C ASP A 19 30.81 -1.59 9.78
N TYR A 20 29.65 -2.03 10.25
CA TYR A 20 28.36 -1.45 9.96
C TYR A 20 27.50 -1.37 11.22
N VAL A 21 26.73 -0.30 11.30
CA VAL A 21 25.73 -0.07 12.34
C VAL A 21 24.37 0.21 11.71
N ILE A 22 23.31 -0.18 12.41
CA ILE A 22 21.93 0.13 12.05
C ILE A 22 21.48 1.30 12.92
N CYS A 23 20.89 2.32 12.30
CA CYS A 23 20.17 3.35 13.05
C CYS A 23 18.87 2.78 13.61
N ASP A 24 18.66 2.92 14.92
CA ASP A 24 17.47 2.38 15.57
C ASP A 24 16.19 3.12 15.15
N SER A 25 16.29 4.37 14.68
CA SER A 25 15.18 5.22 14.23
C SER A 25 14.68 4.86 12.83
N CYS A 26 15.53 4.97 11.81
CA CYS A 26 15.14 4.81 10.41
C CYS A 26 15.54 3.46 9.79
N LYS A 27 16.17 2.57 10.57
CA LYS A 27 16.66 1.25 10.15
C LYS A 27 17.69 1.26 9.00
N SER A 28 18.27 2.40 8.67
CA SER A 28 19.34 2.49 7.65
C SER A 28 20.65 1.88 8.18
N ILE A 29 21.36 1.19 7.28
CA ILE A 29 22.69 0.63 7.52
C ILE A 29 23.74 1.69 7.17
N ILE A 30 24.69 1.93 8.07
CA ILE A 30 25.73 2.95 7.93
C ILE A 30 27.08 2.29 8.16
N SER A 31 28.05 2.57 7.28
CA SER A 31 29.43 2.14 7.48
C SER A 31 30.02 2.85 8.70
N TYR A 32 30.54 2.08 9.64
CA TYR A 32 31.18 2.57 10.85
C TYR A 32 32.49 1.82 11.09
N LYS A 33 33.61 2.57 11.04
CA LYS A 33 34.92 2.08 11.47
C LYS A 33 35.25 2.71 12.82
N ALA A 34 35.62 1.89 13.80
CA ALA A 34 35.93 2.36 15.15
C ALA A 34 37.02 3.45 15.17
N ALA A 35 38.01 3.35 14.28
CA ALA A 35 39.11 4.31 14.14
C ALA A 35 38.69 5.69 13.63
N ALA A 36 37.56 5.80 12.91
CA ALA A 36 37.07 7.06 12.35
C ALA A 36 36.29 7.92 13.37
N GLY A 37 36.10 7.43 14.60
CA GLY A 37 35.34 8.10 15.64
C GLY A 37 33.82 8.12 15.38
N THR A 38 33.09 8.85 16.22
CA THR A 38 31.60 8.89 16.19
C THR A 38 31.02 10.12 15.49
N GLY A 39 31.86 10.97 14.88
CA GLY A 39 31.41 12.24 14.27
C GLY A 39 30.46 12.02 13.09
N GLY A 40 30.70 11.02 12.24
CA GLY A 40 29.82 10.67 11.14
C GLY A 40 28.45 10.16 11.61
N MET A 41 28.42 9.41 12.72
CA MET A 41 27.17 8.92 13.32
C MET A 41 26.35 10.07 13.90
N GLN A 42 26.99 11.08 14.53
CA GLN A 42 26.26 12.23 15.06
C GLN A 42 25.64 13.07 13.93
N LYS A 43 26.42 13.35 12.87
CA LYS A 43 25.89 14.01 11.65
C LYS A 43 24.72 13.23 11.05
N TYR A 44 24.82 11.89 11.07
CA TYR A 44 23.71 11.04 10.67
C TYR A 44 22.50 11.22 11.56
N VAL A 45 22.62 11.22 12.89
CA VAL A 45 21.49 11.45 13.82
C VAL A 45 20.84 12.80 13.56
N ASP A 46 21.63 13.85 13.38
CA ASP A 46 21.11 15.20 13.15
C ASP A 46 20.32 15.29 11.83
N SER A 47 20.80 14.62 10.78
CA SER A 47 20.08 14.50 9.49
C SER A 47 18.90 13.53 9.57
N CYS A 48 19.05 12.42 10.27
CA CYS A 48 18.02 11.40 10.46
C CYS A 48 16.85 11.94 11.26
N ARG A 49 17.08 12.83 12.23
CA ARG A 49 16.01 13.51 12.99
C ARG A 49 15.26 14.53 12.14
N LYS A 50 15.96 15.20 11.20
CA LYS A 50 15.30 16.08 10.22
C LYS A 50 14.46 15.28 9.22
N ILE A 51 14.97 14.13 8.80
CA ILE A 51 14.26 13.20 7.91
C ILE A 51 13.12 12.51 8.66
N SER A 52 13.29 12.13 9.93
CA SER A 52 12.19 11.60 10.74
C SER A 52 11.14 12.67 10.95
N ASN A 53 11.47 13.95 11.17
CA ASN A 53 10.47 15.01 11.21
C ASN A 53 9.81 15.32 9.82
N LEU A 54 10.37 14.80 8.72
CA LEU A 54 9.78 14.86 7.37
C LEU A 54 9.04 13.57 6.98
N LEU A 55 9.32 12.45 7.68
CA LEU A 55 8.71 11.12 7.49
C LEU A 55 7.70 10.79 8.60
N ASP A 56 7.76 11.48 9.73
CA ASP A 56 6.75 11.56 10.78
C ASP A 56 5.66 12.48 10.22
N GLU A 57 4.78 11.82 9.47
CA GLU A 57 3.66 12.37 8.72
C GLU A 57 4.09 13.11 7.43
N PRO A 58 3.99 12.46 6.24
CA PRO A 58 3.34 13.18 5.15
C PRO A 58 2.10 13.88 5.73
N ASN A 59 1.69 15.01 5.18
CA ASN A 59 0.33 15.54 5.40
C ASN A 59 -0.76 14.55 4.90
N GLU A 60 -0.64 13.24 5.13
CA GLU A 60 -1.76 12.42 5.51
C GLU A 60 -2.43 13.15 6.67
N THR A 61 -3.48 13.90 6.31
CA THR A 61 -4.55 14.23 7.24
C THR A 61 -4.76 12.99 8.10
N LYS A 62 -4.34 13.01 9.37
CA LYS A 62 -4.72 11.98 10.34
C LYS A 62 -6.19 11.73 10.11
N ILE A 63 -6.52 10.57 9.53
CA ILE A 63 -7.90 10.18 9.24
C ILE A 63 -8.53 9.90 10.61
N THR A 64 -8.86 10.97 11.32
CA THR A 64 -9.64 10.94 12.55
C THR A 64 -11.11 10.65 12.24
N LYS A 65 -11.49 10.75 10.96
CA LYS A 65 -12.79 10.34 10.42
C LYS A 65 -12.59 9.58 9.12
N TYR A 66 -12.79 8.26 9.15
CA TYR A 66 -12.94 7.38 7.97
C TYR A 66 -14.16 7.73 7.09
N PHE A 67 -14.82 8.86 7.35
CA PHE A 67 -16.13 9.19 6.84
C PHE A 67 -16.21 10.68 6.50
N ASN A 68 -15.88 11.01 5.25
CA ASN A 68 -16.66 12.01 4.54
C ASN A 68 -17.93 11.31 4.05
N SER A 69 -18.84 11.01 4.99
CA SER A 69 -20.19 10.61 4.61
C SER A 69 -20.75 11.77 3.79
N THR A 70 -20.94 11.57 2.49
CA THR A 70 -21.86 12.39 1.70
C THR A 70 -23.10 12.60 2.55
N LYS A 71 -23.47 13.86 2.77
CA LYS A 71 -24.51 14.32 3.71
C LYS A 71 -25.93 13.77 3.41
N ASN A 72 -26.07 12.85 2.46
CA ASN A 72 -27.30 12.17 2.12
C ASN A 72 -27.44 10.91 2.99
N LYS A 73 -28.14 11.05 4.13
CA LYS A 73 -28.52 9.95 5.04
C LYS A 73 -29.23 8.77 4.34
N SER A 74 -29.75 8.96 3.12
CA SER A 74 -30.46 7.93 2.34
C SER A 74 -29.58 6.90 1.64
N ASN A 75 -28.29 7.16 1.43
CA ASN A 75 -27.38 6.29 0.67
C ASN A 75 -26.24 5.73 1.54
N CYS A 76 -26.51 5.45 2.81
CA CYS A 76 -25.50 4.92 3.72
C CYS A 76 -25.30 3.42 3.49
N ILE A 77 -24.14 3.03 2.96
CA ILE A 77 -23.73 1.62 2.90
C ILE A 77 -23.55 1.12 4.34
N PRO A 78 -24.19 -0.01 4.74
CA PRO A 78 -24.03 -0.55 6.09
C PRO A 78 -22.55 -0.74 6.46
N LEU A 79 -22.15 -0.32 7.66
CA LEU A 79 -20.75 -0.37 8.11
C LEU A 79 -20.15 -1.78 7.98
N LYS A 80 -20.92 -2.81 8.31
CA LYS A 80 -20.52 -4.22 8.18
C LYS A 80 -20.17 -4.58 6.74
N LEU A 81 -20.96 -4.11 5.78
CA LEU A 81 -20.71 -4.35 4.35
C LEU A 81 -19.48 -3.57 3.88
N LYS A 82 -19.35 -2.31 4.29
CA LYS A 82 -18.17 -1.49 3.98
C LYS A 82 -16.88 -2.16 4.47
N ASN A 83 -16.86 -2.62 5.73
CA ASN A 83 -15.72 -3.33 6.30
C ASN A 83 -15.40 -4.63 5.55
N LYS A 84 -16.43 -5.38 5.12
CA LYS A 84 -16.24 -6.58 4.32
C LYS A 84 -15.55 -6.27 2.98
N ILE A 85 -15.98 -5.21 2.30
CA ILE A 85 -15.35 -4.75 1.05
C ILE A 85 -13.91 -4.28 1.30
N THR A 86 -13.67 -3.52 2.38
CA THR A 86 -12.32 -3.08 2.76
C THR A 86 -11.37 -4.25 3.01
N ASN A 87 -11.83 -5.30 3.70
CA ASN A 87 -11.01 -6.49 3.93
C ASN A 87 -10.72 -7.22 2.61
N ALA A 88 -11.72 -7.38 1.73
CA ALA A 88 -11.53 -8.01 0.43
C ALA A 88 -10.54 -7.26 -0.47
N LEU A 89 -10.59 -5.91 -0.47
CA LEU A 89 -9.61 -5.09 -1.19
C LEU A 89 -8.21 -5.21 -0.60
N THR A 90 -8.11 -5.26 0.73
CA THR A 90 -6.83 -5.49 1.42
C THR A 90 -6.23 -6.84 1.04
N GLU A 91 -7.04 -7.90 1.04
CA GLU A 91 -6.61 -9.24 0.61
C GLU A 91 -6.17 -9.25 -0.85
N PHE A 92 -6.94 -8.64 -1.74
CA PHE A 92 -6.56 -8.49 -3.16
C PHE A 92 -5.20 -7.80 -3.31
N ILE A 93 -4.96 -6.70 -2.59
CA ILE A 93 -3.69 -5.97 -2.65
C ILE A 93 -2.52 -6.83 -2.16
N VAL A 94 -2.71 -7.52 -1.02
CA VAL A 94 -1.65 -8.33 -0.39
C VAL A 94 -1.34 -9.59 -1.21
N LEU A 95 -2.37 -10.33 -1.62
CA LEU A 95 -2.22 -11.62 -2.30
C LEU A 95 -1.73 -11.44 -3.74
N ASP A 96 -2.20 -10.41 -4.45
CA ASP A 96 -1.78 -10.13 -5.84
C ASP A 96 -0.61 -9.14 -5.93
N SER A 97 -0.04 -8.71 -4.78
CA SER A 97 1.07 -7.75 -4.71
C SER A 97 0.84 -6.48 -5.53
N ARG A 98 -0.35 -5.89 -5.38
CA ARG A 98 -0.74 -4.68 -6.14
C ARG A 98 -0.37 -3.40 -5.38
N PRO A 99 -0.09 -2.29 -6.07
CA PRO A 99 0.07 -0.98 -5.43
C PRO A 99 -1.26 -0.52 -4.81
N PHE A 100 -1.22 0.17 -3.66
CA PHE A 100 -2.41 0.67 -2.98
C PHE A 100 -3.18 1.66 -3.85
N GLU A 101 -2.49 2.39 -4.71
CA GLU A 101 -3.04 3.40 -5.61
C GLU A 101 -4.03 2.82 -6.62
N ILE A 102 -4.01 1.49 -6.87
CA ILE A 102 -4.91 0.84 -7.82
C ILE A 102 -6.39 1.06 -7.48
N VAL A 103 -6.74 1.08 -6.19
CA VAL A 103 -8.15 1.25 -5.75
C VAL A 103 -8.66 2.69 -5.93
N ASN A 104 -7.73 3.64 -6.14
CA ASN A 104 -8.04 5.04 -6.40
C ASN A 104 -8.13 5.34 -7.91
N GLY A 105 -7.76 4.40 -8.78
CA GLY A 105 -7.79 4.58 -10.23
C GLY A 105 -9.22 4.71 -10.75
N SER A 106 -9.47 5.70 -11.61
CA SER A 106 -10.80 5.92 -12.22
C SER A 106 -11.31 4.70 -12.97
N ASP A 107 -10.43 4.00 -13.70
CA ASP A 107 -10.81 2.80 -14.45
C ASP A 107 -11.12 1.60 -13.54
N PHE A 108 -10.47 1.50 -12.38
CA PHE A 108 -10.82 0.49 -11.37
C PHE A 108 -12.19 0.76 -10.77
N ILE A 109 -12.52 2.03 -10.48
CA ILE A 109 -13.85 2.43 -10.00
C ILE A 109 -14.91 2.10 -11.07
N ASN A 110 -14.67 2.46 -12.33
CA ASN A 110 -15.57 2.15 -13.44
C ASN A 110 -15.80 0.64 -13.59
N LEU A 111 -14.76 -0.18 -13.42
CA LEU A 111 -14.88 -1.64 -13.42
C LEU A 111 -15.80 -2.13 -12.30
N ILE A 112 -15.61 -1.64 -11.07
CA ILE A 112 -16.42 -2.04 -9.91
C ILE A 112 -17.88 -1.62 -10.10
N GLU A 113 -18.14 -0.43 -10.64
CA GLU A 113 -19.50 0.01 -10.99
C GLU A 113 -20.15 -0.90 -12.03
N CYS A 114 -19.40 -1.32 -13.06
CA CYS A 114 -19.87 -2.28 -14.05
C CYS A 114 -20.22 -3.64 -13.42
N VAL A 115 -19.36 -4.17 -12.54
CA VAL A 115 -19.60 -5.43 -11.83
C VAL A 115 -20.83 -5.33 -10.91
N LEU A 116 -20.99 -4.22 -10.19
CA LEU A 116 -22.19 -3.98 -9.35
C LEU A 116 -23.45 -3.85 -10.21
N GLY A 117 -23.36 -3.20 -11.37
CA GLY A 117 -24.45 -3.11 -12.34
C GLY A 117 -24.88 -4.48 -12.86
N ALA A 118 -23.92 -5.32 -13.28
CA ALA A 118 -24.17 -6.70 -13.67
C ALA A 118 -24.76 -7.52 -12.51
N GLY A 119 -24.26 -7.32 -11.29
CA GLY A 119 -24.82 -7.97 -10.10
C GLY A 119 -26.29 -7.63 -9.89
N ARG A 120 -26.73 -6.41 -10.22
CA ARG A 120 -28.15 -6.02 -10.12
C ARG A 120 -29.04 -6.70 -11.16
N THR A 121 -28.55 -6.86 -12.39
CA THR A 121 -29.31 -7.53 -13.46
C THR A 121 -29.37 -9.04 -13.26
N LEU A 122 -28.35 -9.62 -12.65
CA LEU A 122 -28.25 -11.06 -12.41
C LEU A 122 -29.00 -11.55 -11.17
N LEU A 123 -29.53 -10.66 -10.32
CA LEU A 123 -30.30 -11.01 -9.11
C LEU A 123 -31.54 -11.88 -9.36
N GLU A 124 -32.05 -11.93 -10.59
CA GLU A 124 -33.19 -12.77 -10.98
C GLU A 124 -32.81 -14.22 -11.30
N SER A 125 -31.52 -14.49 -11.50
CA SER A 125 -30.98 -15.82 -11.84
C SER A 125 -30.07 -16.30 -10.71
N SER A 126 -30.19 -17.58 -10.36
CA SER A 126 -29.39 -18.27 -9.35
C SER A 126 -27.88 -17.94 -9.37
N THR A 127 -27.27 -18.06 -8.19
CA THR A 127 -25.83 -17.93 -7.87
C THR A 127 -24.87 -17.87 -9.06
N VAL A 128 -24.59 -16.65 -9.54
CA VAL A 128 -23.55 -16.42 -10.55
C VAL A 128 -22.17 -16.51 -9.88
N SER A 129 -21.29 -17.33 -10.45
CA SER A 129 -19.89 -17.40 -10.02
C SER A 129 -19.11 -16.21 -10.57
N ALA A 130 -18.24 -15.62 -9.76
CA ALA A 130 -17.32 -14.57 -10.22
C ALA A 130 -16.41 -15.05 -11.37
N CYS A 131 -16.08 -16.35 -11.40
CA CYS A 131 -15.27 -16.94 -12.47
C CYS A 131 -15.99 -16.97 -13.82
N ASP A 132 -17.33 -17.00 -13.82
CA ASP A 132 -18.12 -16.98 -15.06
C ASP A 132 -18.35 -15.54 -15.54
N LEU A 133 -18.32 -14.57 -14.63
CA LEU A 133 -18.46 -13.15 -14.94
C LEU A 133 -17.16 -12.56 -15.52
N ILE A 134 -16.01 -12.99 -15.01
CA ILE A 134 -14.70 -12.43 -15.37
C ILE A 134 -14.11 -13.24 -16.53
N ALA A 135 -13.89 -12.57 -17.66
CA ALA A 135 -13.23 -13.18 -18.81
C ALA A 135 -11.79 -13.62 -18.48
N ASP A 136 -11.34 -14.71 -19.11
CA ASP A 136 -9.97 -15.17 -18.93
C ASP A 136 -8.94 -14.15 -19.47
N SER A 137 -7.71 -14.22 -18.95
CA SER A 137 -6.65 -13.28 -19.30
C SER A 137 -6.31 -13.24 -20.79
N ARG A 138 -6.46 -14.35 -21.52
CA ARG A 138 -6.24 -14.41 -22.98
C ARG A 138 -7.36 -13.70 -23.73
N THR A 139 -8.60 -13.86 -23.28
CA THR A 139 -9.74 -13.12 -23.85
C THR A 139 -9.57 -11.62 -23.63
N ILE A 140 -9.18 -11.19 -22.42
CA ILE A 140 -8.89 -9.78 -22.14
C ILE A 140 -7.76 -9.29 -23.05
N SER A 141 -6.65 -10.02 -23.15
CA SER A 141 -5.52 -9.65 -24.01
C SER A 141 -5.92 -9.39 -25.46
N ARG A 142 -6.84 -10.20 -26.02
CA ARG A 142 -7.34 -10.00 -27.40
C ARG A 142 -8.23 -8.75 -27.54
N HIS A 143 -8.90 -8.35 -26.46
CA HIS A 143 -9.78 -7.18 -26.47
C HIS A 143 -9.03 -5.87 -26.22
N VAL A 144 -7.84 -5.92 -25.61
CA VAL A 144 -7.03 -4.71 -25.35
C VAL A 144 -6.74 -3.96 -26.65
N ASP A 145 -6.27 -4.65 -27.68
CA ASP A 145 -5.92 -4.02 -28.97
C ASP A 145 -7.13 -3.34 -29.60
N ARG A 146 -8.30 -3.99 -29.53
CA ARG A 146 -9.55 -3.43 -30.06
C ARG A 146 -9.95 -2.14 -29.32
N ILE A 147 -9.94 -2.16 -28.00
CA ILE A 147 -10.31 -0.99 -27.18
C ILE A 147 -9.31 0.15 -27.40
N TYR A 148 -8.03 -0.18 -27.58
CA TYR A 148 -6.99 0.81 -27.85
C TYR A 148 -7.26 1.56 -29.17
N GLU A 149 -7.55 0.82 -30.26
CA GLU A 149 -7.86 1.43 -31.55
C GLU A 149 -9.17 2.25 -31.51
N GLU A 150 -10.20 1.78 -30.81
CA GLU A 150 -11.48 2.49 -30.65
C GLU A 150 -11.34 3.83 -29.89
N ARG A 151 -10.37 3.95 -28.98
CA ARG A 151 -10.15 5.16 -28.17
C ARG A 151 -9.11 6.11 -28.75
N LYS A 152 -8.42 5.69 -29.81
CA LYS A 152 -7.40 6.50 -30.50
C LYS A 152 -8.00 7.46 -31.53
N SER A 153 -9.22 7.18 -32.00
CA SER A 153 -10.04 8.03 -32.88
C SER A 153 -10.78 9.12 -32.11
#